data_AF-A0A929EIE6-F1
#
_entry.id   AF-A0A929EIE6-F1
#
_cell.length_a   1.000
_cell.length_b   1.000
_cell.length_c   1.000
_cell.angle_alpha   90.00
_cell.angle_beta   90.00
_cell.angle_gamma   90.00
#
_symmetry.space_group_name_H-M   'P 1'
#
loop_
_entity.id
_entity.type
_entity.pdbx_description
1 polymer ?
#
loop_
_entity_poly.entity_id
_entity_poly.type
_entity_poly.pdbx_seq_one_letter_code
_entity_poly.pdbx_strand_id
1 'polypeptide(L)'
;MGPVLLEHIIAECASALTGGVVKKVHQPDERTVVLRVFARGREFRLMLSAHPRFCRLHITESRPENPPRPKRFCALLRARLTGAKVTGVSQVEGERVAHVYFEKLEKSETEKSESGVRVTHTLVIELTGKSANVILLNSKGVVLDALKHFDPDVSKRAVAPGLHLEPLMPPPPGTGPGRKEDEIERLEDESWNEAADRHYTALVVDDSGGLERGRLKRQIAKARKRAARKERNLLEDKERATKDIEQGRFGELLNANREKLVRGATEVEAVDYTVVPPATVTVSLDEKLGPQENIERYFKRARKAKRTLLLLGSRLPRVSEEVAYMDTLLYNLSVAETDEELEAFKEEMSMTRTFNIKGGKERGKKGPAGKAGSADPFRRYTSSEGFAVLCGKSGAGNDRLVKREAAPEDIWFHAEGVPGSHVIIKVAGRSGELTRVTLEEAAALAAFYSKAKESGLVEVIYAEAKHVRKPRGAKPGAVTVKEHRSLKVRPREMAIEIETVTETETQAEETAPEGSEAETE
;
A
#
# COMPACT_ATOMS: atom_id res chain seq x y z
N MET A 1 17.62 7.91 18.81
CA MET A 1 18.51 7.52 19.91
C MET A 1 19.31 8.72 20.34
N GLY A 2 18.91 9.30 21.47
CA GLY A 2 19.54 10.44 22.10
C GLY A 2 20.86 10.06 22.78
N PRO A 3 21.69 11.06 23.14
CA PRO A 3 23.01 10.82 23.73
C PRO A 3 22.94 10.15 25.11
N VAL A 4 21.96 10.48 25.95
CA VAL A 4 21.78 9.87 27.28
C VAL A 4 21.40 8.39 27.19
N LEU A 5 20.44 8.07 26.33
CA LEU A 5 20.07 6.68 26.08
C LEU A 5 21.25 5.88 25.49
N LEU A 6 21.99 6.49 24.56
CA LEU A 6 23.18 5.87 23.97
C LEU A 6 24.22 5.52 25.04
N GLU A 7 24.43 6.39 26.03
CA GLU A 7 25.37 6.16 27.14
C GLU A 7 25.05 4.87 27.90
N HIS A 8 23.80 4.70 28.31
CA HIS A 8 23.34 3.50 29.01
C HIS A 8 23.51 2.24 28.16
N ILE A 9 23.12 2.30 26.88
CA ILE A 9 23.27 1.16 25.96
C ILE A 9 24.74 0.81 25.73
N ILE A 10 25.61 1.81 25.59
CA ILE A 10 27.04 1.64 25.37
C ILE A 10 27.70 1.02 26.60
N ALA A 11 27.31 1.42 27.82
CA ALA A 11 27.81 0.81 29.05
C ALA A 11 27.51 -0.70 29.10
N GLU A 12 26.27 -1.09 28.77
CA GLU A 12 25.87 -2.50 28.69
C GLU A 12 26.60 -3.24 27.54
N CYS A 13 26.73 -2.62 26.36
CA CYS A 13 27.47 -3.18 25.23
C CYS A 13 28.96 -3.38 25.58
N ALA A 14 29.59 -2.40 26.22
CA ALA A 14 30.98 -2.46 26.63
C ALA A 14 31.20 -3.61 27.63
N SER A 15 30.30 -3.74 28.62
CA SER A 15 30.31 -4.90 29.51
C SER A 15 30.19 -6.20 28.70
N ALA A 16 29.14 -6.37 27.90
CA ALA A 16 28.86 -7.63 27.22
C ALA A 16 29.92 -8.05 26.18
N LEU A 17 30.48 -7.10 25.41
CA LEU A 17 31.22 -7.39 24.18
C LEU A 17 32.74 -7.28 24.32
N THR A 18 33.26 -6.51 25.29
CA THR A 18 34.71 -6.30 25.43
C THR A 18 35.41 -7.61 25.75
N GLY A 19 36.51 -7.87 25.04
CA GLY A 19 37.24 -9.14 25.07
C GLY A 19 36.67 -10.23 24.14
N GLY A 20 35.47 -10.02 23.59
CA GLY A 20 34.80 -10.93 22.67
C GLY A 20 35.45 -11.00 21.29
N VAL A 21 35.09 -12.02 20.51
CA VAL A 21 35.60 -12.23 19.15
C VAL A 21 34.46 -12.17 18.15
N VAL A 22 34.64 -11.38 17.09
CA VAL A 22 33.66 -11.28 15.99
C VAL A 22 33.64 -12.59 15.20
N LYS A 23 32.53 -13.31 15.26
CA LYS A 23 32.32 -14.58 14.55
C LYS A 23 31.77 -14.39 13.15
N LYS A 24 30.82 -13.47 12.97
CA LYS A 24 30.19 -13.20 11.66
C LYS A 24 29.81 -11.73 11.54
N VAL A 25 29.82 -11.26 10.30
CA VAL A 25 29.30 -9.94 9.93
C VAL A 25 28.19 -10.09 8.89
N HIS A 26 27.08 -9.41 9.16
CA HIS A 26 25.85 -9.46 8.39
C HIS A 26 25.43 -8.04 8.00
N GLN A 27 24.79 -7.91 6.84
CA GLN A 27 24.19 -6.64 6.39
C GLN A 27 22.82 -6.98 5.78
N PRO A 28 21.76 -7.02 6.60
CA PRO A 28 20.41 -7.38 6.17
C PRO A 28 19.86 -6.46 5.06
N ASP A 29 20.13 -5.16 5.16
CA ASP A 29 19.58 -4.15 4.26
C ASP A 29 20.64 -3.07 3.91
N GLU A 30 20.25 -1.93 3.33
CA GLU A 30 21.19 -0.85 2.94
C GLU A 30 21.71 -0.02 4.13
N ARG A 31 21.06 -0.12 5.28
CA ARG A 31 21.18 0.77 6.42
C ARG A 31 21.61 0.05 7.69
N THR A 32 21.54 -1.28 7.71
CA THR A 32 21.77 -2.08 8.93
C THR A 32 22.96 -3.02 8.78
N VAL A 33 23.87 -2.99 9.75
CA VAL A 33 24.96 -3.96 9.92
C VAL A 33 24.74 -4.70 11.24
N VAL A 34 24.97 -6.01 11.26
CA VAL A 34 24.91 -6.84 12.47
C VAL A 34 26.22 -7.58 12.66
N LEU A 35 26.85 -7.36 13.81
CA LEU A 35 28.05 -8.09 14.22
C LEU A 35 27.65 -9.21 15.20
N ARG A 36 28.00 -10.45 14.88
CA ARG A 36 27.88 -11.58 15.82
C ARG A 36 29.18 -11.71 16.57
N VAL A 37 29.15 -11.42 17.87
CA VAL A 37 30.32 -11.43 18.75
C VAL A 37 30.16 -12.54 19.77
N PHE A 38 31.14 -13.43 19.88
CA PHE A 38 31.18 -14.43 20.94
C PHE A 38 31.98 -13.89 22.12
N ALA A 39 31.33 -13.74 23.26
CA ALA A 39 31.91 -13.20 24.49
C ALA A 39 31.23 -13.86 25.69
N ARG A 40 31.94 -14.01 26.82
CA ARG A 40 31.36 -14.51 28.08
C ARG A 40 30.56 -15.82 27.93
N GLY A 41 31.05 -16.74 27.09
CA GLY A 41 30.43 -18.05 26.86
C GLY A 41 29.15 -18.06 26.00
N ARG A 42 28.70 -16.91 25.48
CA ARG A 42 27.53 -16.82 24.59
C ARG A 42 27.78 -15.94 23.38
N GLU A 43 26.86 -15.99 22.43
CA GLU A 43 26.87 -15.12 21.26
C GLU A 43 25.93 -13.94 21.44
N PHE A 44 26.44 -12.74 21.19
CA PHE A 44 25.70 -11.48 21.13
C PHE A 44 25.57 -10.99 19.69
N ARG A 45 24.47 -10.32 19.37
CA ARG A 45 24.25 -9.65 18.07
C ARG A 45 24.23 -8.15 18.31
N LEU A 46 25.28 -7.45 17.94
CA LEU A 46 25.32 -6.00 17.95
C LEU A 46 24.72 -5.47 16.64
N MET A 47 23.56 -4.83 16.71
CA MET A 47 22.90 -4.17 15.59
C MET A 47 23.34 -2.72 15.49
N LEU A 48 23.72 -2.31 14.28
CA LEU A 48 24.11 -0.95 13.92
C LEU A 48 23.20 -0.48 12.79
N SER A 49 22.29 0.45 13.05
CA SER A 49 21.38 0.98 12.03
C SER A 49 21.64 2.45 11.76
N ALA A 50 21.91 2.77 10.49
CA ALA A 50 22.00 4.13 9.95
C ALA A 50 20.66 4.62 9.36
N HIS A 51 19.53 4.14 9.90
CA HIS A 51 18.21 4.53 9.43
C HIS A 51 17.97 6.04 9.66
N PRO A 52 17.48 6.82 8.67
CA PRO A 52 17.34 8.27 8.79
C PRO A 52 16.49 8.77 9.97
N ARG A 53 15.52 7.96 10.40
CA ARG A 53 14.60 8.26 11.51
C ARG A 53 14.88 7.41 12.77
N PHE A 54 15.39 6.21 12.59
CA PHE A 54 15.46 5.17 13.64
C PHE A 54 16.89 4.64 13.79
N CYS A 55 17.88 5.52 13.57
CA CYS A 55 19.28 5.17 13.73
C CYS A 55 19.52 4.79 15.19
N ARG A 56 20.20 3.66 15.38
CA ARG A 56 20.38 3.03 16.68
C ARG A 56 21.60 2.13 16.68
N LEU A 57 22.10 1.89 17.89
CA LEU A 57 23.08 0.87 18.21
C LEU A 57 22.59 0.17 19.46
N HIS A 58 22.47 -1.15 19.45
CA HIS A 58 22.10 -1.96 20.61
C HIS A 58 22.32 -3.45 20.31
N ILE A 59 22.38 -4.27 21.36
CA ILE A 59 22.34 -5.72 21.29
C ILE A 59 20.89 -6.14 21.04
N THR A 60 20.69 -7.00 20.05
CA THR A 60 19.37 -7.47 19.64
C THR A 60 19.24 -8.98 19.74
N GLU A 61 18.05 -9.46 20.05
CA GLU A 61 17.73 -10.88 19.92
C GLU A 61 17.26 -11.23 18.51
N SER A 62 16.78 -10.23 17.78
CA SER A 62 16.26 -10.36 16.42
C SER A 62 17.27 -11.04 15.48
N ARG A 63 16.73 -11.80 14.53
CA ARG A 63 17.50 -12.54 13.53
C ARG A 63 17.09 -12.07 12.14
N PRO A 64 17.49 -10.84 11.74
CA PRO A 64 17.10 -10.30 10.46
C PRO A 64 17.61 -11.18 9.32
N GLU A 65 16.75 -11.38 8.33
CA GLU A 65 17.09 -12.15 7.13
C GLU A 65 18.24 -11.48 6.37
N ASN A 66 19.12 -12.29 5.82
CA ASN A 66 20.29 -11.79 5.10
C ASN A 66 20.11 -11.97 3.59
N PRO A 67 20.53 -10.98 2.79
CA PRO A 67 20.51 -11.14 1.34
C PRO A 67 21.47 -12.27 0.92
N PRO A 68 21.15 -13.02 -0.15
CA PRO A 68 21.95 -14.17 -0.58
C PRO A 68 23.36 -13.78 -1.02
N ARG A 69 23.56 -12.52 -1.45
CA ARG A 69 24.88 -11.96 -1.82
C ARG A 69 25.25 -10.84 -0.84
N PRO A 70 26.45 -10.88 -0.23
CA PRO A 70 26.89 -9.81 0.65
C PRO A 70 27.14 -8.53 -0.14
N LYS A 71 26.72 -7.40 0.42
CA LYS A 71 27.02 -6.06 -0.13
C LYS A 71 28.50 -5.72 0.06
N ARG A 72 29.01 -4.76 -0.74
CA ARG A 72 30.43 -4.36 -0.75
C ARG A 72 30.96 -4.05 0.65
N PHE A 73 30.26 -3.20 1.40
CA PHE A 73 30.67 -2.81 2.75
C PHE A 73 30.70 -4.00 3.70
N CYS A 74 29.68 -4.87 3.67
CA CYS A 74 29.68 -6.13 4.42
C CYS A 74 30.86 -7.04 4.08
N ALA A 75 31.23 -7.17 2.80
CA ALA A 75 32.38 -7.96 2.39
C ALA A 75 33.69 -7.41 2.97
N LEU A 76 33.88 -6.09 2.99
CA LEU A 76 35.03 -5.45 3.63
C LEU A 76 35.05 -5.70 5.14
N LEU A 77 33.92 -5.47 5.83
CA LEU A 77 33.84 -5.72 7.27
C LEU A 77 34.13 -7.19 7.60
N ARG A 78 33.70 -8.15 6.76
CA ARG A 78 34.07 -9.56 6.93
C ARG A 78 35.57 -9.76 6.85
N ALA A 79 36.22 -9.22 5.82
CA ALA A 79 37.66 -9.35 5.63
C ALA A 79 38.46 -8.78 6.81
N ARG A 80 38.09 -7.60 7.30
CA ARG A 80 38.82 -6.89 8.36
C ARG A 80 38.44 -7.32 9.77
N LEU A 81 37.16 -7.51 10.06
CA LEU A 81 36.67 -7.70 11.43
C LEU A 81 36.41 -9.16 11.81
N THR A 82 36.17 -10.08 10.87
CA THR A 82 35.93 -11.49 11.26
C THR A 82 37.20 -12.08 11.87
N GLY A 83 37.06 -12.68 13.06
CA GLY A 83 38.17 -13.16 13.89
C GLY A 83 38.85 -12.07 14.74
N ALA A 84 38.48 -10.79 14.58
CA ALA A 84 39.03 -9.71 15.41
C ALA A 84 38.45 -9.75 16.83
N LYS A 85 39.27 -9.36 17.80
CA LYS A 85 38.87 -9.18 19.20
C LYS A 85 38.32 -7.77 19.38
N VAL A 86 37.17 -7.63 20.04
CA VAL A 86 36.62 -6.35 20.49
C VAL A 86 37.42 -5.90 21.70
N THR A 87 38.14 -4.79 21.58
CA THR A 87 38.98 -4.26 22.67
C THR A 87 38.26 -3.21 23.51
N GLY A 88 37.18 -2.63 22.99
CA GLY A 88 36.31 -1.74 23.75
C GLY A 88 35.13 -1.24 22.93
N VAL A 89 34.16 -0.68 23.65
CA VAL A 89 33.00 0.04 23.09
C VAL A 89 32.87 1.34 23.89
N SER A 90 32.79 2.48 23.23
CA SER A 90 32.70 3.79 23.91
C SER A 90 31.79 4.75 23.15
N GLN A 91 31.27 5.74 23.87
CA GLN A 91 30.59 6.89 23.29
C GLN A 91 31.55 8.08 23.25
N VAL A 92 31.37 8.98 22.29
CA VAL A 92 31.95 10.32 22.36
C VAL A 92 31.07 11.13 23.32
N GLU A 93 31.67 11.67 24.38
CA GLU A 93 30.95 12.31 25.48
C GLU A 93 29.93 13.36 25.00
N GLY A 94 28.68 13.25 25.46
CA GLY A 94 27.57 14.15 25.09
C GLY A 94 27.08 14.01 23.64
N GLU A 95 27.76 13.25 22.80
CA GLU A 95 27.50 13.14 21.37
C GLU A 95 26.75 11.86 21.01
N ARG A 96 26.04 11.89 19.88
CA ARG A 96 25.37 10.71 19.32
C ARG A 96 26.33 9.89 18.44
N VAL A 97 27.55 9.68 18.92
CA VAL A 97 28.61 8.96 18.22
C VAL A 97 29.16 7.87 19.12
N ALA A 98 29.23 6.65 18.60
CA ALA A 98 29.80 5.50 19.28
C ALA A 98 30.98 4.92 18.48
N HIS A 99 31.97 4.40 19.20
CA HIS A 99 33.13 3.69 18.65
C HIS A 99 33.16 2.25 19.16
N VAL A 100 33.44 1.32 18.26
CA VAL A 100 33.80 -0.06 18.60
C VAL A 100 35.23 -0.29 18.13
N TYR A 101 36.11 -0.69 19.04
CA TYR A 101 37.52 -0.90 18.78
C TYR A 101 37.81 -2.38 18.57
N PHE A 102 38.65 -2.67 17.58
CA PHE A 102 39.01 -4.03 17.20
C PHE A 102 40.52 -4.20 17.08
N GLU A 103 41.00 -5.37 17.47
CA GLU A 103 42.37 -5.83 17.26
C GLU A 103 42.35 -7.20 16.56
N LYS A 104 43.15 -7.36 15.50
CA LYS A 104 43.29 -8.62 14.76
C LYS A 104 44.78 -8.91 14.52
N LEU A 105 45.18 -10.16 14.74
CA LEU A 105 46.50 -10.65 14.34
C LEU A 105 46.44 -11.05 12.87
N GLU A 106 47.23 -10.40 12.03
CA GLU A 106 47.43 -10.75 10.62
C GLU A 106 48.81 -11.40 10.43
N LYS A 107 48.93 -12.31 9.46
CA LYS A 107 50.22 -12.94 9.14
C LYS A 107 51.11 -11.91 8.45
N SER A 108 52.36 -11.76 8.88
CA SER A 108 53.36 -10.93 8.20
C SER A 108 53.64 -11.54 6.82
N GLU A 109 53.53 -10.75 5.75
CA GLU A 109 53.91 -11.18 4.39
C GLU A 109 55.44 -11.15 4.18
N THR A 110 56.16 -10.40 5.02
CA THR A 110 57.58 -10.08 4.81
C THR A 110 58.55 -10.82 5.73
N GLU A 111 58.07 -11.56 6.73
CA GLU A 111 58.94 -12.30 7.66
C GLU A 111 58.50 -13.76 7.82
N LYS A 112 59.46 -14.69 7.76
CA LYS A 112 59.29 -16.11 8.13
C LYS A 112 59.12 -16.31 9.66
N SER A 113 58.83 -15.26 10.41
CA SER A 113 58.61 -15.31 11.86
C SER A 113 57.13 -15.62 12.15
N GLU A 114 56.87 -16.53 13.11
CA GLU A 114 55.51 -16.90 13.54
C GLU A 114 54.78 -15.78 14.33
N SER A 115 55.43 -14.63 14.55
CA SER A 115 54.83 -13.49 15.22
C SER A 115 53.97 -12.67 14.24
N GLY A 116 52.65 -12.83 14.32
CA GLY A 116 51.70 -12.02 13.55
C GLY A 116 51.76 -10.52 13.90
N VAL A 117 51.41 -9.68 12.93
CA VAL A 117 51.30 -8.22 13.09
C VAL A 117 49.92 -7.88 13.66
N ARG A 118 49.87 -7.07 14.72
CA ARG A 118 48.61 -6.58 15.28
C ARG A 118 48.09 -5.41 14.44
N VAL A 119 46.91 -5.58 13.86
CA VAL A 119 46.21 -4.55 13.10
C VAL A 119 44.99 -4.10 13.89
N THR A 120 44.88 -2.79 14.11
CA THR A 120 43.75 -2.18 14.82
C THR A 120 42.81 -1.48 13.85
N HIS A 121 41.52 -1.57 14.16
CA HIS A 121 40.45 -0.92 13.41
C HIS A 121 39.45 -0.28 14.37
N THR A 122 38.83 0.81 13.94
CA THR A 122 37.75 1.46 14.69
C THR A 122 36.51 1.51 13.81
N LEU A 123 35.39 1.01 14.31
CA LEU A 123 34.09 1.21 13.68
C LEU A 123 33.40 2.39 14.36
N VAL A 124 33.17 3.45 13.60
CA VAL A 124 32.50 4.68 14.04
C VAL A 124 31.03 4.61 13.63
N ILE A 125 30.13 4.84 14.59
CA ILE A 125 28.69 4.82 14.40
C ILE A 125 28.13 6.20 14.74
N GLU A 126 27.68 6.91 13.71
CA GLU A 126 27.12 8.26 13.83
C GLU A 126 25.59 8.17 13.79
N LEU A 127 24.91 8.48 14.90
CA LEU A 127 23.46 8.41 15.03
C LEU A 127 22.81 9.79 14.81
N THR A 128 23.17 10.44 13.70
CA THR A 128 22.81 11.84 13.37
C THR A 128 21.53 11.96 12.54
N GLY A 129 20.67 10.94 12.53
CA GLY A 129 19.43 10.92 11.73
C GLY A 129 19.71 10.80 10.23
N LYS A 130 19.38 11.81 9.43
CA LYS A 130 19.51 11.75 7.95
C LYS A 130 20.94 11.43 7.50
N SER A 131 21.93 12.01 8.18
CA SER A 131 23.35 11.79 7.94
C SER A 131 23.93 10.59 8.70
N ALA A 132 23.11 9.79 9.40
CA ALA A 132 23.60 8.67 10.20
C ALA A 132 24.43 7.71 9.33
N ASN A 133 25.52 7.18 9.89
CA ASN A 133 26.49 6.40 9.14
C ASN A 133 27.20 5.34 10.01
N VAL A 134 27.77 4.35 9.34
CA VAL A 134 28.68 3.36 9.94
C VAL A 134 29.95 3.36 9.11
N ILE A 135 31.09 3.68 9.72
CA ILE A 135 32.34 4.01 9.04
C ILE A 135 33.46 3.16 9.63
N LEU A 136 34.19 2.44 8.80
CA LEU A 136 35.36 1.66 9.23
C LEU A 136 36.63 2.47 9.03
N LEU A 137 37.43 2.63 10.07
CA LEU A 137 38.72 3.32 10.07
C LEU A 137 39.87 2.35 10.30
N ASN A 138 41.04 2.68 9.74
CA ASN A 138 42.30 2.05 10.11
C ASN A 138 42.93 2.68 11.37
N SER A 139 44.08 2.18 11.79
CA SER A 139 44.85 2.67 12.95
C SER A 139 45.29 4.14 12.87
N LYS A 140 45.27 4.76 11.69
CA LYS A 140 45.63 6.16 11.46
C LYS A 140 44.41 7.09 11.33
N GLY A 141 43.20 6.58 11.57
CA GLY A 141 41.95 7.35 11.42
C GLY A 141 41.54 7.60 9.96
N VAL A 142 42.10 6.86 9.00
CA VAL A 142 41.71 6.93 7.59
C VAL A 142 40.55 5.99 7.33
N VAL A 143 39.54 6.47 6.60
CA VAL A 143 38.36 5.73 6.18
C VAL A 143 38.77 4.61 5.23
N LEU A 144 38.47 3.37 5.61
CA LEU A 144 38.60 2.21 4.74
C LEU A 144 37.38 2.08 3.82
N ASP A 145 36.18 2.19 4.39
CA ASP A 145 34.91 2.32 3.67
C ASP A 145 33.82 2.76 4.67
N ALA A 146 32.65 3.10 4.15
CA ALA A 146 31.49 3.47 4.95
C ALA A 146 30.19 2.93 4.33
N LEU A 147 29.14 2.86 5.14
CA LEU A 147 27.82 2.47 4.70
C LEU A 147 27.20 3.51 3.75
N LYS A 148 27.40 4.80 4.05
CA LYS A 148 27.05 5.92 3.18
C LYS A 148 28.31 6.72 2.82
N HIS A 149 28.45 7.06 1.55
CA HIS A 149 29.51 7.94 1.04
C HIS A 149 28.99 9.36 0.93
N PHE A 150 29.81 10.31 1.38
CA PHE A 150 29.54 11.73 1.25
C PHE A 150 30.63 12.35 0.39
N ASP A 151 30.23 12.84 -0.78
CA ASP A 151 31.12 13.37 -1.79
C ASP A 151 31.82 14.67 -1.31
N PRO A 152 33.15 14.81 -1.47
CA PRO A 152 33.88 16.01 -1.10
C PRO A 152 33.39 17.30 -1.75
N ASP A 153 32.89 17.24 -2.98
CA ASP A 153 32.51 18.43 -3.76
C ASP A 153 31.13 18.97 -3.34
N VAL A 154 30.31 18.12 -2.72
CA VAL A 154 28.89 18.43 -2.43
C VAL A 154 28.61 18.47 -0.92
N SER A 155 29.43 17.80 -0.11
CA SER A 155 29.17 17.61 1.31
C SER A 155 30.09 18.49 2.16
N LYS A 156 29.52 19.19 3.15
CA LYS A 156 30.29 19.97 4.14
C LYS A 156 31.34 19.12 4.89
N ARG A 157 31.09 17.82 5.00
CA ARG A 157 32.00 16.82 5.58
C ARG A 157 32.00 15.60 4.68
N ALA A 158 33.13 15.34 4.05
CA ALA A 158 33.32 14.20 3.16
C ALA A 158 33.50 12.91 3.96
N VAL A 159 32.99 11.80 3.42
CA VAL A 159 33.25 10.45 3.93
C VAL A 159 33.42 9.52 2.73
N ALA A 160 34.67 9.18 2.43
CA ALA A 160 35.03 8.29 1.33
C ALA A 160 36.32 7.53 1.66
N PRO A 161 36.53 6.33 1.06
CA PRO A 161 37.77 5.57 1.23
C PRO A 161 39.02 6.42 0.95
N GLY A 162 40.03 6.31 1.81
CA GLY A 162 41.30 7.01 1.70
C GLY A 162 41.35 8.40 2.34
N LEU A 163 40.22 8.95 2.78
CA LEU A 163 40.18 10.23 3.50
C LEU A 163 40.34 10.05 5.01
N HIS A 164 40.97 11.02 5.68
CA HIS A 164 40.90 11.11 7.13
C HIS A 164 39.49 11.49 7.57
N LEU A 165 38.96 10.84 8.61
CA LEU A 165 37.63 11.15 9.11
C LEU A 165 37.68 12.40 10.00
N GLU A 166 37.16 13.51 9.48
CA GLU A 166 36.98 14.73 10.26
C GLU A 166 35.91 14.54 11.35
N PRO A 167 35.97 15.21 12.51
CA PRO A 167 34.89 15.20 13.51
C PRO A 167 33.56 15.75 12.95
N LEU A 168 32.45 15.40 13.59
CA LEU A 168 31.17 16.03 13.28
C LEU A 168 31.20 17.51 13.69
N MET A 169 30.61 18.37 12.86
CA MET A 169 30.39 19.76 13.23
C MET A 169 29.35 19.82 14.36
N PRO A 170 29.53 20.69 15.37
CA PRO A 170 28.54 20.85 16.41
C PRO A 170 27.19 21.25 15.80
N PRO A 171 26.06 20.73 16.34
CA PRO A 171 24.74 21.09 15.84
C PRO A 171 24.50 22.60 16.02
N PRO A 172 23.73 23.26 15.13
CA PRO A 172 23.35 24.66 15.30
C PRO A 172 22.72 24.91 16.69
N PRO A 173 22.96 26.08 17.31
CA PRO A 173 22.32 26.44 18.58
C PRO A 173 20.79 26.30 18.49
N GLY A 174 20.18 25.63 19.48
CA GLY A 174 18.74 25.35 19.50
C GLY A 174 18.29 24.08 18.78
N THR A 175 19.21 23.31 18.21
CA THR A 175 18.94 21.95 17.65
C THR A 175 19.42 20.82 18.56
N GLY A 176 19.39 21.05 19.89
CA GLY A 176 19.55 20.02 20.91
C GLY A 176 18.50 18.91 20.79
N PRO A 177 18.58 17.81 21.58
CA PRO A 177 17.73 16.62 21.41
C PRO A 177 16.26 16.93 21.77
N GLY A 178 15.57 17.64 20.87
CA GLY A 178 14.19 18.07 20.99
C GLY A 178 13.26 17.08 20.30
N ARG A 179 13.42 15.78 20.53
CA ARG A 179 12.41 14.80 20.13
C ARG A 179 11.96 13.99 21.33
N LYS A 180 10.65 14.03 21.58
CA LYS A 180 9.92 13.08 22.44
C LYS A 180 10.20 11.60 22.09
N GLU A 181 10.70 11.32 20.88
CA GLU A 181 11.07 10.00 20.37
C GLU A 181 12.29 9.34 21.07
N ASP A 182 13.01 10.05 21.96
CA ASP A 182 14.17 9.50 22.68
C ASP A 182 13.85 9.06 24.13
N GLU A 183 12.63 9.32 24.63
CA GLU A 183 12.15 8.80 25.91
C GLU A 183 11.63 7.37 25.70
N ILE A 184 12.51 6.39 25.89
CA ILE A 184 12.07 4.98 25.94
C ILE A 184 11.75 4.60 27.39
N GLU A 185 10.61 3.96 27.58
CA GLU A 185 10.23 3.39 28.87
C GLU A 185 10.92 2.03 29.05
N ARG A 186 11.73 1.93 30.12
CA ARG A 186 12.40 0.69 30.52
C ARG A 186 11.54 -0.05 31.56
N LEU A 187 11.13 -1.27 31.27
CA LEU A 187 10.45 -2.17 32.21
C LEU A 187 11.39 -2.62 33.34
N GLU A 188 10.85 -3.03 34.49
CA GLU A 188 11.65 -3.32 35.71
C GLU A 188 12.73 -4.41 35.50
N ASP A 189 12.42 -5.43 34.69
CA ASP A 189 13.31 -6.60 34.47
C ASP A 189 14.10 -6.56 33.15
N GLU A 190 14.01 -5.47 32.37
CA GLU A 190 14.70 -5.40 31.07
C GLU A 190 15.97 -4.53 31.12
N SER A 191 16.96 -4.93 30.34
CA SER A 191 18.16 -4.12 30.05
C SER A 191 17.84 -2.96 29.11
N TRP A 192 18.70 -1.94 29.06
CA TRP A 192 18.55 -0.85 28.10
C TRP A 192 18.65 -1.33 26.65
N ASN A 193 19.43 -2.37 26.38
CA ASN A 193 19.49 -3.01 25.07
C ASN A 193 18.15 -3.66 24.68
N GLU A 194 17.48 -4.36 25.61
CA GLU A 194 16.17 -4.97 25.36
C GLU A 194 15.08 -3.92 25.15
N ALA A 195 15.05 -2.87 25.99
CA ALA A 195 14.13 -1.74 25.84
C ALA A 195 14.28 -1.06 24.47
N ALA A 196 15.53 -0.82 24.04
CA ALA A 196 15.81 -0.26 22.73
C ALA A 196 15.41 -1.21 21.59
N ASP A 197 15.67 -2.52 21.71
CA ASP A 197 15.29 -3.49 20.69
C ASP A 197 13.78 -3.53 20.48
N ARG A 198 13.01 -3.61 21.58
CA ARG A 198 11.55 -3.58 21.58
C ARG A 198 11.01 -2.31 20.92
N HIS A 199 11.47 -1.15 21.37
CA HIS A 199 10.99 0.14 20.89
C HIS A 199 11.28 0.37 19.40
N TYR A 200 12.53 0.21 18.98
CA TYR A 200 12.90 0.50 17.60
C TYR A 200 12.44 -0.56 16.60
N THR A 201 12.25 -1.81 17.04
CA THR A 201 11.64 -2.84 16.19
C THR A 201 10.20 -2.47 15.86
N ALA A 202 9.41 -2.06 16.85
CA ALA A 202 8.04 -1.59 16.64
C ALA A 202 7.98 -0.40 15.65
N LEU A 203 8.81 0.63 15.84
CA LEU A 203 8.86 1.79 14.95
C LEU A 203 9.21 1.46 13.49
N VAL A 204 10.11 0.48 13.28
CA VAL A 204 10.49 0.06 11.92
C VAL A 204 9.34 -0.68 11.24
N VAL A 205 8.60 -1.51 11.96
CA VAL A 205 7.41 -2.20 11.44
C VAL A 205 6.37 -1.16 11.02
N ASP A 206 6.03 -0.22 11.89
CA ASP A 206 5.05 0.83 11.61
C ASP A 206 5.42 1.71 10.41
N ASP A 207 6.68 2.16 10.31
CA ASP A 207 7.15 2.99 9.19
C ASP A 207 7.20 2.20 7.88
N SER A 208 7.53 0.90 7.93
CA SER A 208 7.54 0.03 6.76
C SER A 208 6.14 -0.13 6.17
N GLY A 209 5.13 -0.37 7.01
CA GLY A 209 3.73 -0.40 6.63
C GLY A 209 3.27 0.94 6.07
N GLY A 210 3.64 2.04 6.72
CA GLY A 210 3.35 3.41 6.26
C GLY A 210 3.97 3.76 4.90
N LEU A 211 5.23 3.42 4.68
CA LEU A 211 5.95 3.63 3.41
C LEU A 211 5.32 2.82 2.28
N GLU A 212 4.96 1.57 2.55
CA GLU A 212 4.32 0.69 1.59
C GLU A 212 2.91 1.18 1.22
N ARG A 213 2.08 1.52 2.21
CA ARG A 213 0.78 2.19 2.00
C ARG A 213 0.95 3.43 1.14
N GLY A 214 1.94 4.26 1.43
CA GLY A 214 2.26 5.45 0.65
C GLY A 214 2.67 5.13 -0.81
N ARG A 215 3.44 4.06 -1.04
CA ARG A 215 3.81 3.59 -2.39
C ARG A 215 2.58 3.12 -3.17
N LEU A 216 1.74 2.26 -2.58
CA LEU A 216 0.52 1.74 -3.21
C LEU A 216 -0.46 2.87 -3.53
N LYS A 217 -0.68 3.79 -2.59
CA LYS A 217 -1.53 4.97 -2.78
C LYS A 217 -1.09 5.81 -3.97
N ARG A 218 0.22 6.09 -4.10
CA ARG A 218 0.78 6.83 -5.25
C ARG A 218 0.57 6.09 -6.57
N GLN A 219 0.75 4.77 -6.58
CA GLN A 219 0.56 3.94 -7.76
C GLN A 219 -0.90 3.96 -8.25
N ILE A 220 -1.85 3.76 -7.35
CA ILE A 220 -3.29 3.77 -7.66
C ILE A 220 -3.73 5.18 -8.08
N ALA A 221 -3.32 6.23 -7.36
CA ALA A 221 -3.66 7.61 -7.71
C ALA A 221 -3.15 8.01 -9.10
N LYS A 222 -1.95 7.53 -9.49
CA LYS A 222 -1.41 7.76 -10.85
C LYS A 222 -2.23 7.04 -11.92
N ALA A 223 -2.69 5.81 -11.66
CA ALA A 223 -3.55 5.06 -12.56
C ALA A 223 -4.94 5.73 -12.70
N ARG A 224 -5.56 6.10 -11.57
CA ARG A 224 -6.81 6.87 -11.53
C ARG A 224 -6.73 8.15 -12.36
N LYS A 225 -5.68 8.96 -12.17
CA LYS A 225 -5.49 10.21 -12.91
C LYS A 225 -5.43 9.99 -14.43
N ARG A 226 -4.82 8.89 -14.88
CA ARG A 226 -4.76 8.52 -16.30
C ARG A 226 -6.14 8.09 -16.84
N ALA A 227 -6.86 7.25 -16.09
CA ALA A 227 -8.20 6.81 -16.46
C ALA A 227 -9.19 7.98 -16.51
N ALA A 228 -9.19 8.86 -15.50
CA ALA A 228 -10.07 10.03 -15.45
C ALA A 228 -9.79 11.03 -16.58
N ARG A 229 -8.51 11.23 -16.96
CA ARG A 229 -8.18 12.03 -18.15
C ARG A 229 -8.76 11.42 -19.43
N LYS A 230 -8.70 10.10 -19.57
CA LYS A 230 -9.26 9.39 -20.72
C LYS A 230 -10.79 9.49 -20.76
N GLU A 231 -11.44 9.33 -19.61
CA GLU A 231 -12.89 9.50 -19.48
C GLU A 231 -13.35 10.89 -19.91
N ARG A 232 -12.71 11.94 -19.38
CA ARG A 232 -13.01 13.32 -19.75
C ARG A 232 -12.90 13.57 -21.26
N ASN A 233 -11.83 13.10 -21.88
CA ASN A 233 -11.65 13.25 -23.32
C ASN A 233 -12.78 12.52 -24.11
N LEU A 234 -13.21 11.33 -23.65
CA LEU A 234 -14.31 10.60 -24.30
C LEU A 234 -15.67 11.29 -24.09
N LEU A 235 -15.89 11.96 -22.96
CA LEU A 235 -17.07 12.79 -22.72
C LEU A 235 -17.10 14.02 -23.63
N GLU A 236 -15.97 14.71 -23.79
CA GLU A 236 -15.82 15.83 -24.74
C GLU A 236 -16.09 15.36 -26.19
N ASP A 237 -15.56 14.20 -26.58
CA ASP A 237 -15.83 13.59 -27.90
C ASP A 237 -17.32 13.24 -28.06
N LYS A 238 -17.97 12.72 -27.00
CA LYS A 238 -19.41 12.41 -27.00
C LYS A 238 -20.23 13.67 -27.21
N GLU A 239 -19.94 14.73 -26.46
CA GLU A 239 -20.66 16.01 -26.56
C GLU A 239 -20.53 16.60 -27.98
N ARG A 240 -19.31 16.61 -28.53
CA ARG A 240 -19.06 17.06 -29.90
C ARG A 240 -19.83 16.23 -30.93
N ALA A 241 -19.81 14.91 -30.79
CA ALA A 241 -20.53 14.02 -31.70
C ALA A 241 -22.07 14.17 -31.58
N THR A 242 -22.61 14.42 -30.38
CA THR A 242 -24.04 14.71 -30.21
C THR A 242 -24.43 16.00 -30.95
N LYS A 243 -23.64 17.06 -30.82
CA LYS A 243 -23.84 18.32 -31.57
C LYS A 243 -23.72 18.10 -33.09
N ASP A 244 -22.77 17.28 -33.52
CA ASP A 244 -22.56 16.97 -34.94
C ASP A 244 -23.67 16.09 -35.55
N ILE A 245 -24.51 15.42 -34.76
CA ILE A 245 -25.68 14.70 -35.29
C ILE A 245 -26.70 15.67 -35.88
N GLU A 246 -26.88 16.84 -35.28
CA GLU A 246 -27.80 17.88 -35.78
C GLU A 246 -27.38 18.39 -37.17
N GLN A 247 -26.12 18.18 -37.57
CA GLN A 247 -25.64 18.47 -38.92
C GLN A 247 -26.37 17.65 -39.99
N GLY A 248 -26.96 16.50 -39.63
CA GLY A 248 -27.82 15.71 -40.52
C GLY A 248 -29.06 16.49 -40.95
N ARG A 249 -29.72 17.17 -40.00
CA ARG A 249 -30.89 18.03 -40.27
C ARG A 249 -30.53 19.16 -41.22
N PHE A 250 -29.37 19.80 -41.03
CA PHE A 250 -28.89 20.82 -41.97
C PHE A 250 -28.61 20.23 -43.36
N GLY A 251 -28.05 19.03 -43.45
CA GLY A 251 -27.89 18.32 -44.72
C GLY A 251 -29.22 18.10 -45.46
N GLU A 252 -30.26 17.67 -44.75
CA GLU A 252 -31.62 17.49 -45.29
C GLU A 252 -32.23 18.83 -45.73
N LEU A 253 -32.11 19.86 -44.90
CA LEU A 253 -32.63 21.21 -45.15
C LEU A 253 -31.99 21.86 -46.39
N LEU A 254 -30.67 21.74 -46.53
CA LEU A 254 -29.92 22.21 -47.70
C LEU A 254 -30.30 21.44 -48.96
N ASN A 255 -30.53 20.13 -48.84
CA ASN A 255 -30.96 19.30 -49.97
C ASN A 255 -32.38 19.67 -50.45
N ALA A 256 -33.28 20.02 -49.52
CA ALA A 256 -34.64 20.49 -49.83
C ALA A 256 -34.66 21.90 -50.45
N ASN A 257 -33.68 22.76 -50.12
CA ASN A 257 -33.54 24.13 -50.64
C ASN A 257 -32.43 24.25 -51.70
N ARG A 258 -32.14 23.17 -52.44
CA ARG A 258 -30.97 23.07 -53.32
C ARG A 258 -30.88 24.17 -54.37
N GLU A 259 -32.01 24.64 -54.88
CA GLU A 259 -32.10 25.70 -55.89
C GLU A 259 -31.54 27.04 -55.41
N LYS A 260 -31.51 27.28 -54.10
CA LYS A 260 -30.99 28.51 -53.48
C LYS A 260 -29.48 28.49 -53.25
N LEU A 261 -28.82 27.34 -53.48
CA LEU A 261 -27.39 27.17 -53.19
C LEU A 261 -26.53 27.67 -54.37
N VAL A 262 -25.70 28.67 -54.10
CA VAL A 262 -24.76 29.24 -55.07
C VAL A 262 -23.32 28.94 -54.66
N ARG A 263 -22.46 28.64 -55.63
CA ARG A 263 -21.02 28.42 -55.39
C ARG A 263 -20.37 29.72 -54.91
N GLY A 264 -19.55 29.65 -53.86
CA GLY A 264 -18.89 30.81 -53.27
C GLY A 264 -19.71 31.53 -52.18
N ALA A 265 -20.95 31.10 -51.92
CA ALA A 265 -21.72 31.63 -50.79
C ALA A 265 -21.20 31.10 -49.45
N THR A 266 -21.23 31.94 -48.41
CA THR A 266 -20.84 31.60 -47.03
C THR A 266 -22.01 31.16 -46.18
N GLU A 267 -23.25 31.44 -46.60
CA GLU A 267 -24.49 31.08 -45.92
C GLU A 267 -25.68 31.02 -46.89
N VAL A 268 -26.76 30.36 -46.47
CA VAL A 268 -28.04 30.33 -47.19
C VAL A 268 -29.21 30.36 -46.21
N GLU A 269 -30.25 31.12 -46.53
CA GLU A 269 -31.52 31.08 -45.83
C GLU A 269 -32.39 29.95 -46.40
N ALA A 270 -32.53 28.88 -45.61
CA ALA A 270 -33.30 27.71 -45.98
C ALA A 270 -34.60 27.64 -45.18
N VAL A 271 -35.71 27.35 -45.85
CA VAL A 271 -37.02 27.23 -45.20
C VAL A 271 -37.20 25.79 -44.75
N ASP A 272 -37.44 25.60 -43.45
CA ASP A 272 -37.73 24.31 -42.84
C ASP A 272 -39.25 24.07 -42.82
N TYR A 273 -39.72 23.26 -43.77
CA TYR A 273 -41.13 22.88 -43.91
C TYR A 273 -41.54 21.74 -42.95
N THR A 274 -40.60 21.18 -42.17
CA THR A 274 -40.90 20.08 -41.23
C THR A 274 -41.44 20.57 -39.89
N VAL A 275 -41.36 21.88 -39.61
CA VAL A 275 -41.90 22.54 -38.42
C VAL A 275 -43.12 23.38 -38.78
N VAL A 276 -44.09 23.46 -37.86
CA VAL A 276 -45.33 24.24 -38.04
C VAL A 276 -45.41 25.33 -36.96
N PRO A 277 -45.46 26.62 -37.32
CA PRO A 277 -45.38 27.17 -38.69
C PRO A 277 -43.97 27.02 -39.32
N PRO A 278 -43.84 27.05 -40.67
CA PRO A 278 -42.55 26.95 -41.34
C PRO A 278 -41.59 28.03 -40.84
N ALA A 279 -40.36 27.63 -40.54
CA ALA A 279 -39.33 28.52 -39.99
C ALA A 279 -38.19 28.67 -40.99
N THR A 280 -37.68 29.89 -41.16
CA THR A 280 -36.46 30.14 -41.93
C THR A 280 -35.24 29.95 -41.02
N VAL A 281 -34.28 29.15 -41.47
CA VAL A 281 -33.04 28.86 -40.75
C VAL A 281 -31.85 29.20 -41.65
N THR A 282 -30.93 30.00 -41.12
CA THR A 282 -29.68 30.33 -41.82
C THR A 282 -28.67 29.21 -41.60
N VAL A 283 -28.13 28.66 -42.69
CA VAL A 283 -27.15 27.56 -42.67
C VAL A 283 -25.85 28.02 -43.31
N SER A 284 -24.73 27.86 -42.59
CA SER A 284 -23.40 28.22 -43.10
C SER A 284 -22.93 27.27 -44.21
N LEU A 285 -22.17 27.78 -45.17
CA LEU A 285 -21.62 27.03 -46.30
C LEU A 285 -20.10 27.20 -46.37
N ASP A 286 -19.42 26.27 -47.02
CA ASP A 286 -18.02 26.45 -47.41
C ASP A 286 -17.97 27.06 -48.81
N GLU A 287 -17.42 28.27 -48.92
CA GLU A 287 -17.27 29.02 -50.17
C GLU A 287 -16.44 28.25 -51.22
N LYS A 288 -15.54 27.36 -50.77
CA LYS A 288 -14.64 26.59 -51.65
C LYS A 288 -15.35 25.39 -52.27
N LEU A 289 -16.47 24.95 -51.69
CA LEU A 289 -17.21 23.76 -52.10
C LEU A 289 -18.40 24.12 -53.00
N GLY A 290 -18.72 23.24 -53.93
CA GLY A 290 -19.95 23.33 -54.71
C GLY A 290 -21.20 23.03 -53.86
N PRO A 291 -22.41 23.35 -54.36
CA PRO A 291 -23.67 23.06 -53.66
C PRO A 291 -23.82 21.61 -53.19
N GLN A 292 -23.55 20.64 -54.07
CA GLN A 292 -23.64 19.22 -53.74
C GLN A 292 -22.58 18.78 -52.71
N GLU A 293 -21.37 19.33 -52.80
CA GLU A 293 -20.27 19.04 -51.89
C GLU A 293 -20.53 19.61 -50.48
N ASN A 294 -21.18 20.78 -50.39
CA ASN A 294 -21.64 21.34 -49.13
C ASN A 294 -22.70 20.43 -48.48
N ILE A 295 -23.70 19.98 -49.22
CA ILE A 295 -24.70 19.01 -48.72
C ILE A 295 -24.01 17.72 -48.23
N GLU A 296 -23.09 17.17 -49.03
CA GLU A 296 -22.36 15.95 -48.66
C GLU A 296 -21.47 16.13 -47.43
N ARG A 297 -20.86 17.31 -47.24
CA ARG A 297 -20.08 17.67 -46.04
C ARG A 297 -20.92 17.53 -44.77
N TYR A 298 -22.14 18.06 -44.77
CA TYR A 298 -23.08 17.95 -43.65
C TYR A 298 -23.44 16.48 -43.36
N PHE A 299 -23.80 15.70 -44.39
CA PHE A 299 -24.08 14.27 -44.23
C PHE A 299 -22.87 13.45 -43.79
N LYS A 300 -21.66 13.80 -44.24
CA LYS A 300 -20.41 13.13 -43.84
C LYS A 300 -20.09 13.38 -42.37
N ARG A 301 -20.29 14.61 -41.88
CA ARG A 301 -20.17 14.95 -40.45
C ARG A 301 -21.17 14.16 -39.60
N ALA A 302 -22.44 14.13 -40.00
CA ALA A 302 -23.48 13.37 -39.30
C ALA A 302 -23.20 11.86 -39.25
N ARG A 303 -22.75 11.26 -40.37
CA ARG A 303 -22.33 9.84 -40.44
C ARG A 303 -21.15 9.55 -39.50
N LYS A 304 -20.14 10.42 -39.49
CA LYS A 304 -18.97 10.29 -38.58
C LYS A 304 -19.39 10.41 -37.11
N ALA A 305 -20.29 11.34 -36.80
CA ALA A 305 -20.84 11.52 -35.46
C ALA A 305 -21.59 10.27 -34.97
N LYS A 306 -22.50 9.72 -35.78
CA LYS A 306 -23.24 8.48 -35.47
C LYS A 306 -22.31 7.30 -35.19
N ARG A 307 -21.28 7.10 -36.03
CA ARG A 307 -20.25 6.06 -35.80
C ARG A 307 -19.47 6.28 -34.51
N THR A 308 -19.14 7.53 -34.20
CA THR A 308 -18.42 7.91 -32.99
C THR A 308 -19.25 7.59 -31.75
N LEU A 309 -20.52 8.01 -31.70
CA LEU A 309 -21.41 7.71 -30.56
C LEU A 309 -21.61 6.21 -30.35
N LEU A 310 -21.73 5.43 -31.42
CA LEU A 310 -21.82 3.96 -31.33
C LEU A 310 -20.57 3.35 -30.65
N LEU A 311 -19.37 3.78 -31.05
CA LEU A 311 -18.12 3.32 -30.44
C LEU A 311 -17.95 3.79 -28.99
N LEU A 312 -18.39 5.01 -28.68
CA LEU A 312 -18.34 5.57 -27.33
C LEU A 312 -19.30 4.86 -26.38
N GLY A 313 -20.42 4.33 -26.88
CA GLY A 313 -21.41 3.60 -26.09
C GLY A 313 -20.86 2.41 -25.30
N SER A 314 -19.82 1.73 -25.81
CA SER A 314 -19.15 0.63 -25.08
C SER A 314 -17.85 1.06 -24.39
N ARG A 315 -17.15 2.08 -24.92
CA ARG A 315 -15.87 2.52 -24.40
C ARG A 315 -15.99 3.36 -23.14
N LEU A 316 -16.95 4.29 -23.11
CA LEU A 316 -17.11 5.21 -22.00
C LEU A 316 -17.47 4.47 -20.70
N PRO A 317 -18.49 3.57 -20.66
CA PRO A 317 -18.79 2.82 -19.44
C PRO A 317 -17.60 2.03 -18.89
N ARG A 318 -16.82 1.40 -19.77
CA ARG A 318 -15.61 0.64 -19.37
C ARG A 318 -14.55 1.52 -18.71
N VAL A 319 -14.35 2.74 -19.18
CA VAL A 319 -13.38 3.67 -18.58
C VAL A 319 -13.95 4.25 -17.28
N SER A 320 -15.25 4.56 -17.23
CA SER A 320 -15.92 4.99 -16.00
C SER A 320 -15.85 3.94 -14.89
N GLU A 321 -16.12 2.66 -15.20
CA GLU A 321 -15.90 1.53 -14.30
C GLU A 321 -14.42 1.39 -13.87
N GLU A 322 -13.49 1.78 -14.74
CA GLU A 322 -12.08 1.81 -14.39
C GLU A 322 -11.76 2.87 -13.34
N VAL A 323 -12.27 4.08 -13.52
CA VAL A 323 -12.12 5.18 -12.56
C VAL A 323 -12.78 4.83 -11.23
N ALA A 324 -14.03 4.37 -11.25
CA ALA A 324 -14.78 3.99 -10.05
C ALA A 324 -14.05 2.91 -9.23
N TYR A 325 -13.51 1.89 -9.90
CA TYR A 325 -12.73 0.85 -9.22
C TYR A 325 -11.46 1.39 -8.56
N MET A 326 -10.76 2.33 -9.21
CA MET A 326 -9.58 2.95 -8.59
C MET A 326 -9.96 3.78 -7.37
N ASP A 327 -11.13 4.43 -7.39
CA ASP A 327 -11.69 5.12 -6.23
C ASP A 327 -12.01 4.14 -5.08
N THR A 328 -12.55 2.97 -5.39
CA THR A 328 -12.74 1.88 -4.41
C THR A 328 -11.41 1.40 -3.83
N LEU A 329 -10.39 1.18 -4.65
CA LEU A 329 -9.08 0.76 -4.16
C LEU A 329 -8.42 1.82 -3.25
N LEU A 330 -8.54 3.10 -3.60
CA LEU A 330 -8.03 4.17 -2.73
C LEU A 330 -8.75 4.23 -1.40
N TYR A 331 -10.07 3.98 -1.40
CA TYR A 331 -10.87 3.91 -0.19
C TYR A 331 -10.48 2.70 0.67
N ASN A 332 -10.46 1.50 0.10
CA ASN A 332 -10.08 0.27 0.82
C ASN A 332 -8.69 0.40 1.45
N LEU A 333 -7.72 0.98 0.73
CA LEU A 333 -6.37 1.23 1.28
C LEU A 333 -6.37 2.25 2.43
N SER A 334 -7.33 3.19 2.45
CA SER A 334 -7.42 4.21 3.50
C SER A 334 -8.06 3.69 4.79
N VAL A 335 -8.91 2.67 4.68
CA VAL A 335 -9.61 2.05 5.84
C VAL A 335 -8.92 0.76 6.32
N ALA A 336 -7.94 0.25 5.58
CA ALA A 336 -7.10 -0.86 6.02
C ALA A 336 -6.14 -0.34 7.10
N GLU A 337 -6.44 -0.66 8.37
CA GLU A 337 -5.69 -0.18 9.53
C GLU A 337 -4.66 -1.22 9.99
N THR A 338 -4.98 -2.51 9.84
CA THR A 338 -4.08 -3.62 10.22
C THR A 338 -3.20 -4.10 9.07
N ASP A 339 -2.11 -4.81 9.40
CA ASP A 339 -1.25 -5.44 8.40
C ASP A 339 -1.96 -6.58 7.66
N GLU A 340 -2.85 -7.32 8.34
CA GLU A 340 -3.67 -8.37 7.72
C GLU A 340 -4.62 -7.80 6.65
N GLU A 341 -5.28 -6.67 6.94
CA GLU A 341 -6.13 -5.98 5.98
C GLU A 341 -5.32 -5.42 4.79
N LEU A 342 -4.09 -4.96 5.06
CA LEU A 342 -3.18 -4.48 4.03
C LEU A 342 -2.72 -5.61 3.10
N GLU A 343 -2.41 -6.80 3.63
CA GLU A 343 -2.08 -7.98 2.83
C GLU A 343 -3.28 -8.47 1.99
N ALA A 344 -4.47 -8.55 2.60
CA ALA A 344 -5.70 -8.90 1.87
C ALA A 344 -5.97 -7.91 0.71
N PHE A 345 -5.72 -6.62 0.92
CA PHE A 345 -5.79 -5.60 -0.12
C PHE A 345 -4.78 -5.84 -1.25
N LYS A 346 -3.53 -6.21 -0.94
CA LYS A 346 -2.51 -6.53 -1.94
C LYS A 346 -2.90 -7.73 -2.80
N GLU A 347 -3.45 -8.77 -2.18
CA GLU A 347 -3.95 -9.93 -2.90
C GLU A 347 -5.05 -9.54 -3.89
N GLU A 348 -6.02 -8.73 -3.47
CA GLU A 348 -7.09 -8.19 -4.35
C GLU A 348 -6.50 -7.42 -5.54
N MET A 349 -5.51 -6.57 -5.27
CA MET A 349 -4.80 -5.80 -6.30
C MET A 349 -4.02 -6.70 -7.27
N SER A 350 -3.48 -7.82 -6.80
CA SER A 350 -2.69 -8.76 -7.64
C SER A 350 -3.57 -9.61 -8.56
N MET A 351 -4.76 -10.01 -8.08
CA MET A 351 -5.73 -10.78 -8.86
C MET A 351 -6.33 -9.94 -10.00
N THR A 352 -6.46 -8.65 -9.76
CA THR A 352 -6.96 -7.71 -10.75
C THR A 352 -5.78 -7.28 -11.62
N ARG A 353 -5.60 -7.89 -12.81
CA ARG A 353 -4.53 -7.61 -13.80
C ARG A 353 -4.39 -6.13 -14.26
N THR A 354 -5.11 -5.21 -13.64
CA THR A 354 -5.08 -3.76 -13.81
C THR A 354 -3.69 -3.16 -13.59
N PHE A 355 -2.88 -3.76 -12.71
CA PHE A 355 -1.49 -3.35 -12.52
C PHE A 355 -0.57 -4.43 -13.08
N ASN A 356 -0.05 -4.21 -14.29
CA ASN A 356 1.19 -4.90 -14.72
C ASN A 356 2.32 -4.39 -13.82
N ILE A 357 2.44 -4.96 -12.63
CA ILE A 357 3.59 -4.79 -11.77
C ILE A 357 4.75 -5.48 -12.51
N LYS A 358 5.47 -4.72 -13.32
CA LYS A 358 6.87 -5.04 -13.66
C LYS A 358 7.70 -4.82 -12.39
N GLY A 359 7.50 -5.69 -11.41
CA GLY A 359 8.39 -5.96 -10.29
C GLY A 359 8.85 -7.39 -10.49
N GLY A 360 10.15 -7.63 -10.40
CA GLY A 360 10.80 -8.87 -10.83
C GLY A 360 10.07 -10.14 -10.41
N LYS A 361 9.92 -11.06 -11.36
CA LYS A 361 9.76 -12.47 -11.05
C LYS A 361 11.04 -12.94 -10.34
N GLU A 362 11.13 -12.73 -9.04
CA GLU A 362 11.85 -13.71 -8.22
C GLU A 362 10.88 -14.85 -7.95
N ARG A 363 11.07 -15.93 -8.71
CA ARG A 363 10.53 -17.25 -8.37
C ARG A 363 11.25 -17.73 -7.11
N GLY A 364 10.89 -17.17 -5.95
CA GLY A 364 11.17 -17.75 -4.66
C GLY A 364 10.35 -19.04 -4.52
N LYS A 365 11.00 -20.13 -4.13
CA LYS A 365 10.38 -21.44 -3.91
C LYS A 365 9.15 -21.27 -3.00
N LYS A 366 7.99 -21.81 -3.44
CA LYS A 366 6.84 -22.03 -2.57
C LYS A 366 7.31 -22.92 -1.40
N GLY A 367 7.40 -22.33 -0.21
CA GLY A 367 7.38 -23.11 1.02
C GLY A 367 6.04 -23.85 1.14
N PRO A 368 5.96 -24.88 1.99
CA PRO A 368 4.72 -25.62 2.19
C PRO A 368 3.65 -24.63 2.65
N ALA A 369 2.43 -24.80 2.11
CA ALA A 369 1.28 -23.96 2.40
C ALA A 369 1.06 -23.88 3.92
N GLY A 370 1.60 -22.84 4.54
CA GLY A 370 1.20 -22.43 5.89
C GLY A 370 -0.28 -22.10 5.82
N LYS A 371 -1.06 -22.73 6.69
CA LYS A 371 -2.49 -22.48 6.86
C LYS A 371 -2.72 -20.98 6.90
N ALA A 372 -3.43 -20.46 5.90
CA ALA A 372 -3.91 -19.10 5.91
C ALA A 372 -4.75 -18.93 7.18
N GLY A 373 -4.29 -18.08 8.09
CA GLY A 373 -5.18 -17.51 9.10
C GLY A 373 -6.26 -16.76 8.33
N SER A 374 -7.44 -17.35 8.24
CA SER A 374 -8.58 -16.78 7.55
C SER A 374 -9.09 -15.60 8.37
N ALA A 375 -8.52 -14.41 8.16
CA ALA A 375 -9.12 -13.19 8.66
C ALA A 375 -10.56 -13.16 8.15
N ASP A 376 -11.52 -13.13 9.08
CA ASP A 376 -12.92 -13.20 8.75
C ASP A 376 -13.30 -12.00 7.84
N PRO A 377 -13.81 -12.23 6.62
CA PRO A 377 -14.01 -11.18 5.63
C PRO A 377 -15.14 -10.20 5.97
N PHE A 378 -15.84 -10.44 7.07
CA PHE A 378 -17.02 -9.68 7.50
C PHE A 378 -16.79 -9.05 8.87
N ARG A 379 -17.51 -7.95 9.11
CA ARG A 379 -17.82 -7.43 10.44
C ARG A 379 -19.24 -7.89 10.77
N ARG A 380 -19.43 -8.50 11.94
CA ARG A 380 -20.74 -8.98 12.42
C ARG A 380 -21.29 -8.01 13.46
N TYR A 381 -22.56 -7.67 13.30
CA TYR A 381 -23.32 -6.82 14.20
C TYR A 381 -24.68 -7.43 14.45
N THR A 382 -25.29 -7.02 15.55
CA THR A 382 -26.68 -7.31 15.86
C THR A 382 -27.44 -6.00 15.99
N SER A 383 -28.53 -5.85 15.23
CA SER A 383 -29.44 -4.70 15.33
C SER A 383 -30.14 -4.64 16.68
N SER A 384 -30.73 -3.50 17.01
CA SER A 384 -31.50 -3.34 18.25
C SER A 384 -32.69 -4.29 18.34
N GLU A 385 -33.23 -4.74 17.21
CA GLU A 385 -34.30 -5.74 17.12
C GLU A 385 -33.75 -7.18 16.99
N GLY A 386 -32.44 -7.36 17.19
CA GLY A 386 -31.78 -8.64 17.26
C GLY A 386 -31.42 -9.28 15.92
N PHE A 387 -31.67 -8.63 14.77
CA PHE A 387 -31.26 -9.16 13.45
C PHE A 387 -29.76 -9.12 13.27
N ALA A 388 -29.19 -10.20 12.72
CA ALA A 388 -27.79 -10.26 12.35
C ALA A 388 -27.53 -9.39 11.11
N VAL A 389 -26.50 -8.56 11.19
CA VAL A 389 -26.06 -7.63 10.15
C VAL A 389 -24.61 -7.92 9.80
N LEU A 390 -24.34 -8.22 8.54
CA LEU A 390 -23.02 -8.52 8.02
C LEU A 390 -22.51 -7.36 7.16
N CYS A 391 -21.29 -6.89 7.43
CA CYS A 391 -20.66 -5.79 6.69
C CYS A 391 -19.32 -6.25 6.09
N GLY A 392 -19.13 -6.10 4.78
CA GLY A 392 -17.92 -6.57 4.10
C GLY A 392 -16.70 -5.68 4.39
N LYS A 393 -15.54 -6.29 4.67
CA LYS A 393 -14.28 -5.57 4.94
C LYS A 393 -13.52 -5.15 3.69
N SER A 394 -13.74 -5.82 2.56
CA SER A 394 -12.99 -5.62 1.31
C SER A 394 -13.87 -5.85 0.08
N GLY A 395 -13.35 -5.57 -1.12
CA GLY A 395 -14.07 -5.87 -2.36
C GLY A 395 -14.35 -7.38 -2.53
N ALA A 396 -13.41 -8.22 -2.10
CA ALA A 396 -13.59 -9.68 -2.06
C ALA A 396 -14.61 -10.11 -0.99
N GLY A 397 -14.61 -9.48 0.19
CA GLY A 397 -15.63 -9.70 1.22
C GLY A 397 -17.03 -9.31 0.74
N ASN A 398 -17.16 -8.13 0.10
CA ASN A 398 -18.39 -7.65 -0.51
C ASN A 398 -18.93 -8.63 -1.57
N ASP A 399 -18.05 -9.19 -2.41
CA ASP A 399 -18.44 -10.22 -3.39
C ASP A 399 -18.93 -11.50 -2.71
N ARG A 400 -18.26 -11.93 -1.64
CA ARG A 400 -18.62 -13.14 -0.89
C ARG A 400 -19.98 -12.97 -0.21
N LEU A 401 -20.25 -11.80 0.39
CA LEU A 401 -21.56 -11.47 0.95
C LEU A 401 -22.67 -11.70 -0.07
N VAL A 402 -22.57 -11.04 -1.23
CA VAL A 402 -23.62 -11.09 -2.26
C VAL A 402 -23.75 -12.48 -2.91
N LYS A 403 -22.65 -13.23 -3.07
CA LYS A 403 -22.67 -14.50 -3.82
C LYS A 403 -22.91 -15.75 -2.99
N ARG A 404 -22.49 -15.75 -1.72
CA ARG A 404 -22.43 -16.98 -0.91
C ARG A 404 -23.18 -16.86 0.41
N GLU A 405 -23.19 -15.68 1.03
CA GLU A 405 -23.78 -15.51 2.36
C GLU A 405 -25.23 -15.01 2.32
N ALA A 406 -25.61 -14.25 1.29
CA ALA A 406 -26.96 -13.69 1.15
C ALA A 406 -27.98 -14.74 0.69
N ALA A 407 -29.09 -14.85 1.43
CA ALA A 407 -30.30 -15.51 0.94
C ALA A 407 -31.11 -14.52 0.07
N PRO A 408 -31.97 -15.00 -0.86
CA PRO A 408 -32.72 -14.13 -1.78
C PRO A 408 -33.54 -13.02 -1.12
N GLU A 409 -34.10 -13.30 0.07
CA GLU A 409 -34.97 -12.44 0.86
C GLU A 409 -34.18 -11.45 1.74
N ASP A 410 -32.88 -11.65 1.92
CA ASP A 410 -32.04 -10.77 2.74
C ASP A 410 -31.99 -9.36 2.17
N ILE A 411 -31.85 -8.35 3.02
CA ILE A 411 -31.83 -6.95 2.58
C ILE A 411 -30.39 -6.46 2.49
N TRP A 412 -30.00 -6.04 1.29
CA TRP A 412 -28.68 -5.50 0.97
C TRP A 412 -28.70 -3.97 0.96
N PHE A 413 -27.59 -3.35 1.39
CA PHE A 413 -27.39 -1.91 1.46
C PHE A 413 -26.02 -1.49 0.91
N HIS A 414 -25.95 -0.29 0.34
CA HIS A 414 -24.71 0.38 -0.03
C HIS A 414 -24.90 1.90 -0.15
N ALA A 415 -23.87 2.69 0.19
CA ALA A 415 -23.90 4.13 0.01
C ALA A 415 -23.95 4.51 -1.48
N GLU A 416 -24.86 5.41 -1.87
CA GLU A 416 -25.08 5.71 -3.27
C GLU A 416 -23.94 6.56 -3.86
N GLY A 417 -23.46 6.19 -5.05
CA GLY A 417 -22.51 6.98 -5.83
C GLY A 417 -21.08 7.08 -5.26
N VAL A 418 -20.80 6.47 -4.11
CA VAL A 418 -19.48 6.50 -3.46
C VAL A 418 -18.99 5.11 -3.11
N PRO A 419 -17.66 4.87 -3.05
CA PRO A 419 -17.14 3.61 -2.56
C PRO A 419 -17.51 3.36 -1.09
N GLY A 420 -17.89 2.13 -0.77
CA GLY A 420 -18.16 1.69 0.60
C GLY A 420 -18.32 0.17 0.73
N SER A 421 -18.59 -0.27 1.95
CA SER A 421 -18.88 -1.65 2.27
C SER A 421 -20.28 -2.05 1.84
N HIS A 422 -20.45 -3.32 1.44
CA HIS A 422 -21.78 -3.91 1.30
C HIS A 422 -22.25 -4.37 2.68
N VAL A 423 -23.50 -4.04 3.02
CA VAL A 423 -24.12 -4.45 4.28
C VAL A 423 -25.35 -5.31 3.98
N ILE A 424 -25.54 -6.39 4.74
CA ILE A 424 -26.68 -7.30 4.59
C ILE A 424 -27.35 -7.53 5.95
N ILE A 425 -28.67 -7.37 6.01
CA ILE A 425 -29.50 -7.84 7.12
C ILE A 425 -29.97 -9.26 6.80
N LYS A 426 -29.73 -10.21 7.72
CA LYS A 426 -30.21 -11.59 7.62
C LYS A 426 -31.66 -11.67 8.09
N VAL A 427 -32.60 -11.80 7.15
CA VAL A 427 -34.05 -11.93 7.45
C VAL A 427 -34.62 -13.28 7.05
N ALA A 428 -33.95 -14.04 6.18
CA ALA A 428 -34.41 -15.37 5.79
C ALA A 428 -34.50 -16.31 7.01
N GLY A 429 -35.66 -16.95 7.19
CA GLY A 429 -35.89 -17.95 8.24
C GLY A 429 -36.25 -17.41 9.63
N ARG A 430 -36.50 -16.10 9.78
CA ARG A 430 -36.90 -15.49 11.05
C ARG A 430 -38.39 -15.13 11.13
N SER A 431 -38.98 -15.38 12.30
CA SER A 431 -40.33 -14.93 12.67
C SER A 431 -40.22 -13.58 13.40
N GLY A 432 -40.14 -12.49 12.64
CA GLY A 432 -40.12 -11.12 13.18
C GLY A 432 -40.30 -10.11 12.06
N GLU A 433 -41.16 -9.11 12.27
CA GLU A 433 -41.40 -8.06 11.28
C GLU A 433 -40.19 -7.12 11.22
N LEU A 434 -39.58 -6.97 10.05
CA LEU A 434 -38.47 -6.05 9.84
C LEU A 434 -39.01 -4.61 9.86
N THR A 435 -38.69 -3.85 10.91
CA THR A 435 -39.15 -2.47 11.02
C THR A 435 -38.18 -1.47 10.38
N ARG A 436 -38.63 -0.22 10.28
CA ARG A 436 -37.82 0.88 9.78
C ARG A 436 -36.59 1.16 10.65
N VAL A 437 -36.61 0.78 11.94
CA VAL A 437 -35.48 0.99 12.86
C VAL A 437 -34.27 0.21 12.40
N THR A 438 -34.43 -1.11 12.17
CA THR A 438 -33.31 -1.96 11.71
C THR A 438 -32.83 -1.58 10.31
N LEU A 439 -33.73 -1.12 9.42
CA LEU A 439 -33.35 -0.58 8.11
C LEU A 439 -32.46 0.68 8.25
N GLU A 440 -32.82 1.60 9.14
CA GLU A 440 -32.05 2.82 9.41
C GLU A 440 -30.69 2.52 10.05
N GLU A 441 -30.61 1.55 10.95
CA GLU A 441 -29.35 1.10 11.56
C GLU A 441 -28.37 0.51 10.53
N ALA A 442 -28.84 -0.44 9.71
CA ALA A 442 -28.01 -1.04 8.67
C ALA A 442 -27.60 -0.02 7.59
N ALA A 443 -28.50 0.91 7.24
CA ALA A 443 -28.17 2.00 6.33
C ALA A 443 -27.13 2.96 6.93
N ALA A 444 -27.26 3.33 8.20
CA ALA A 444 -26.30 4.17 8.90
C ALA A 444 -24.92 3.51 8.98
N LEU A 445 -24.88 2.19 9.16
CA LEU A 445 -23.66 1.39 9.12
C LEU A 445 -23.02 1.39 7.71
N ALA A 446 -23.82 1.21 6.65
CA ALA A 446 -23.33 1.30 5.28
C ALA A 446 -22.78 2.69 4.94
N ALA A 447 -23.41 3.75 5.45
CA ALA A 447 -22.92 5.12 5.32
C ALA A 447 -21.63 5.35 6.12
N PHE A 448 -21.51 4.79 7.33
CA PHE A 448 -20.31 4.85 8.16
C PHE A 448 -19.11 4.17 7.52
N TYR A 449 -19.29 2.97 6.94
CA TYR A 449 -18.27 2.26 6.19
C TYR A 449 -18.23 2.66 4.71
N SER A 450 -18.42 3.95 4.42
CA SER A 450 -18.27 4.51 3.09
C SER A 450 -17.36 5.74 3.08
N LYS A 451 -16.95 6.16 1.88
CA LYS A 451 -16.25 7.44 1.69
C LYS A 451 -17.06 8.66 2.18
N ALA A 452 -18.38 8.53 2.33
CA ALA A 452 -19.26 9.59 2.82
C ALA A 452 -19.41 9.62 4.35
N LYS A 453 -18.61 8.88 5.12
CA LYS A 453 -18.65 8.82 6.60
C LYS A 453 -18.71 10.18 7.30
N GLU A 454 -17.99 11.17 6.81
CA GLU A 454 -17.93 12.52 7.40
C GLU A 454 -19.06 13.44 6.92
N SER A 455 -19.96 12.95 6.07
CA SER A 455 -21.08 13.75 5.54
C SER A 455 -22.23 13.75 6.54
N GLY A 456 -22.87 14.91 6.73
CA GLY A 456 -23.96 15.04 7.69
C GLY A 456 -25.20 14.20 7.36
N LEU A 457 -25.51 13.98 6.08
CA LEU A 457 -26.62 13.14 5.62
C LEU A 457 -26.18 12.41 4.35
N VAL A 458 -26.28 11.08 4.34
CA VAL A 458 -25.84 10.20 3.25
C VAL A 458 -27.03 9.47 2.67
N GLU A 459 -27.11 9.43 1.34
CA GLU A 459 -28.09 8.63 0.63
C GLU A 459 -27.59 7.19 0.48
N VAL A 460 -28.38 6.25 0.98
CA VAL A 460 -28.07 4.82 0.99
C VAL A 460 -29.15 4.09 0.22
N ILE A 461 -28.75 3.30 -0.76
CA ILE A 461 -29.66 2.43 -1.48
C ILE A 461 -29.78 1.08 -0.78
N TYR A 462 -30.97 0.50 -0.82
CA TYR A 462 -31.22 -0.83 -0.32
C TYR A 462 -32.17 -1.62 -1.21
N ALA A 463 -31.99 -2.93 -1.25
CA ALA A 463 -32.74 -3.85 -2.11
C ALA A 463 -32.73 -5.26 -1.51
N GLU A 464 -33.71 -6.10 -1.85
CA GLU A 464 -33.59 -7.53 -1.57
C GLU A 464 -32.43 -8.13 -2.38
N ALA A 465 -31.68 -9.03 -1.79
CA ALA A 465 -30.45 -9.59 -2.36
C ALA A 465 -30.71 -10.28 -3.72
N LYS A 466 -31.91 -10.82 -3.96
CA LYS A 466 -32.32 -11.37 -5.28
C LYS A 466 -32.20 -10.37 -6.44
N HIS A 467 -32.30 -9.07 -6.16
CA HIS A 467 -32.18 -7.98 -7.15
C HIS A 467 -30.74 -7.48 -7.33
N VAL A 468 -29.80 -7.94 -6.49
CA VAL A 468 -28.39 -7.56 -6.51
C VAL A 468 -27.58 -8.67 -7.14
N ARG A 469 -26.83 -8.36 -8.20
CA ARG A 469 -25.99 -9.36 -8.89
C ARG A 469 -24.63 -8.80 -9.25
N LYS A 470 -23.60 -9.62 -9.11
CA LYS A 470 -22.28 -9.34 -9.67
C LYS A 470 -22.23 -9.74 -11.16
N PRO A 471 -22.01 -8.81 -12.10
CA PRO A 471 -21.86 -9.16 -13.51
C PRO A 471 -20.64 -10.06 -13.76
N ARG A 472 -20.73 -10.95 -14.74
CA ARG A 472 -19.63 -11.86 -15.09
C ARG A 472 -18.44 -11.06 -15.62
N GLY A 473 -17.27 -11.22 -14.98
CA GLY A 473 -16.06 -10.49 -15.34
C GLY A 473 -15.96 -9.07 -14.77
N ALA A 474 -16.95 -8.62 -13.99
CA ALA A 474 -16.85 -7.37 -13.24
C ALA A 474 -15.79 -7.45 -12.14
N LYS A 475 -15.25 -6.28 -11.80
CA LYS A 475 -14.18 -6.14 -10.80
C LYS A 475 -14.69 -6.48 -9.39
N PRO A 476 -13.82 -6.81 -8.43
CA PRO A 476 -14.22 -7.04 -7.04
C PRO A 476 -15.06 -5.90 -6.46
N GLY A 477 -16.11 -6.23 -5.72
CA GLY A 477 -17.05 -5.28 -5.12
C GLY A 477 -18.09 -4.68 -6.09
N ALA A 478 -17.92 -4.82 -7.41
CA ALA A 478 -18.85 -4.24 -8.38
C ALA A 478 -20.14 -5.07 -8.48
N VAL A 479 -21.29 -4.42 -8.27
CA VAL A 479 -22.63 -5.01 -8.35
C VAL A 479 -23.55 -4.19 -9.25
N THR A 480 -24.56 -4.86 -9.80
CA THR A 480 -25.69 -4.24 -10.48
C THR A 480 -26.94 -4.51 -9.67
N VAL A 481 -27.74 -3.47 -9.45
CA VAL A 481 -28.98 -3.51 -8.67
C VAL A 481 -30.13 -3.19 -9.61
N LYS A 482 -31.06 -4.14 -9.79
CA LYS A 482 -32.20 -3.96 -10.72
C LYS A 482 -33.28 -3.04 -10.17
N GLU A 483 -33.64 -3.26 -8.92
CA GLU A 483 -34.69 -2.54 -8.19
C GLU A 483 -34.14 -2.18 -6.82
N HIS A 484 -34.30 -0.94 -6.41
CA HIS A 484 -33.82 -0.45 -5.13
C HIS A 484 -34.71 0.68 -4.62
N ARG A 485 -34.61 0.93 -3.32
CA ARG A 485 -35.16 2.10 -2.63
C ARG A 485 -34.00 2.88 -2.03
N SER A 486 -34.19 4.17 -1.77
CA SER A 486 -33.18 4.99 -1.10
C SER A 486 -33.67 5.48 0.26
N LEU A 487 -32.72 5.68 1.17
CA LEU A 487 -32.92 6.19 2.52
C LEU A 487 -31.82 7.19 2.83
N LYS A 488 -32.18 8.32 3.46
CA LYS A 488 -31.21 9.32 3.90
C LYS A 488 -30.94 9.15 5.39
N VAL A 489 -29.69 8.87 5.73
CA VAL A 489 -29.27 8.54 7.10
C VAL A 489 -28.04 9.34 7.51
N ARG A 490 -27.83 9.48 8.82
CA ARG A 490 -26.56 9.96 9.35
C ARG A 490 -25.62 8.77 9.57
N PRO A 491 -24.35 8.84 9.16
CA PRO A 491 -23.37 7.79 9.44
C PRO A 491 -23.28 7.51 10.93
N ARG A 492 -23.41 6.25 11.34
CA ARG A 492 -23.29 5.83 12.73
C ARG A 492 -22.75 4.40 12.80
N GLU A 493 -21.89 4.17 13.79
CA GLU A 493 -21.39 2.83 14.10
C GLU A 493 -22.32 2.09 15.07
N MET A 494 -22.42 0.78 14.91
CA MET A 494 -23.13 -0.14 15.80
C MET A 494 -22.14 -0.87 16.72
N ALA A 495 -22.60 -1.41 17.85
CA ALA A 495 -21.75 -2.22 18.72
C ALA A 495 -21.34 -3.52 18.01
N ILE A 496 -20.04 -3.80 17.96
CA ILE A 496 -19.46 -4.99 17.32
C ILE A 496 -19.67 -6.21 18.23
N GLU A 497 -20.12 -7.33 17.67
CA GLU A 497 -20.00 -8.61 18.36
C GLU A 497 -18.57 -9.13 18.23
N ILE A 498 -17.88 -9.25 19.36
CA ILE A 498 -16.58 -9.93 19.41
C ILE A 498 -16.89 -11.42 19.55
N GLU A 499 -16.91 -12.14 18.42
CA GLU A 499 -16.87 -13.61 18.46
C GLU A 499 -15.49 -14.03 19.00
N THR A 500 -15.41 -14.34 20.30
CA THR A 500 -14.30 -15.13 20.81
C THR A 500 -14.40 -16.49 20.16
N VAL A 501 -13.44 -16.82 19.28
CA VAL A 501 -13.29 -18.17 18.72
C VAL A 501 -12.98 -19.12 19.88
N THR A 502 -14.01 -19.68 20.49
CA THR A 502 -13.90 -20.86 21.36
C THR A 502 -13.77 -22.07 20.45
N GLU A 503 -12.60 -22.69 20.44
CA GLU A 503 -12.37 -24.00 19.84
C GLU A 503 -13.30 -25.01 20.51
N THR A 504 -14.43 -25.34 19.88
CA THR A 504 -15.27 -26.47 20.30
C THR A 504 -14.77 -27.74 19.65
N GLU A 505 -14.11 -28.55 20.49
CA GLU A 505 -14.07 -30.00 20.56
C GLU A 505 -14.49 -30.78 19.31
N THR A 506 -13.49 -31.31 18.60
CA THR A 506 -13.64 -32.49 17.75
C THR A 506 -13.40 -33.74 18.62
N GLN A 507 -14.44 -34.24 19.28
CA GLN A 507 -14.48 -35.61 19.79
C GLN A 507 -15.81 -36.24 19.41
N ALA A 508 -15.82 -37.01 18.33
CA ALA A 508 -16.62 -38.23 18.19
C ALA A 508 -16.29 -38.93 16.86
N GLU A 509 -16.28 -40.26 16.94
CA GLU A 509 -16.29 -41.26 15.86
C GLU A 509 -14.95 -41.66 15.23
N GLU A 510 -14.17 -42.40 16.01
CA GLU A 510 -13.41 -43.54 15.48
C GLU A 510 -13.86 -44.80 16.24
N THR A 511 -14.98 -45.38 15.79
CA THR A 511 -15.43 -46.73 16.17
C THR A 511 -15.38 -47.60 14.91
N ALA A 512 -14.24 -48.27 14.70
CA ALA A 512 -14.15 -49.40 13.79
C ALA A 512 -14.44 -50.70 14.58
N PRO A 513 -15.24 -51.63 14.05
CA PRO A 513 -15.50 -52.91 14.70
C PRO A 513 -14.32 -53.88 14.52
N GLU A 514 -13.93 -54.53 15.61
CA GLU A 514 -13.04 -55.69 15.62
C GLU A 514 -13.68 -56.83 14.83
N GLY A 515 -12.99 -57.30 13.80
CA GLY A 515 -13.24 -58.57 13.15
C GLY A 515 -12.56 -59.70 13.91
N SER A 516 -13.35 -60.64 14.41
CA SER A 516 -12.91 -61.97 14.82
C SER A 516 -13.40 -63.01 13.81
N GLU A 517 -12.64 -64.11 13.72
CA GLU A 517 -12.86 -65.35 12.93
C GLU A 517 -12.22 -65.35 11.54
N ALA A 518 -11.43 -66.34 11.13
CA ALA A 518 -10.92 -67.55 11.76
C ALA A 518 -9.73 -68.07 10.93
N GLU A 519 -8.72 -68.62 11.62
CA GLU A 519 -7.68 -69.45 11.03
C GLU A 519 -8.19 -70.89 10.81
N THR A 520 -7.87 -71.44 9.65
CA THR A 520 -7.53 -72.86 9.37
C THR A 520 -8.44 -73.99 9.90
N GLU A 521 -9.16 -74.65 8.98
CA GLU A 521 -8.76 -75.95 8.42
C GLU A 521 -9.18 -76.06 6.95
#